data_AF-A0A819AYY0-F1
#
_entry.id   AF-A0A819AYY0-F1
#
_cell.length_a   1.000
_cell.length_b   1.000
_cell.length_c   1.000
_cell.angle_alpha   90.00
_cell.angle_beta   90.00
_cell.angle_gamma   90.00
#
_symmetry.space_group_name_H-M   'P 1'
#
loop_
_entity.id
_entity.type
_entity.pdbx_description
1 polymer ?
#
loop_
_entity_poly.entity_id
_entity_poly.type
_entity_poly.pdbx_seq_one_letter_code
_entity_poly.pdbx_strand_id
1 'polypeptide(L)'
;MTDEESSSIRIEQPSLKKCTFYSYFRRIFVLDNVPNQKHHYPIFIIIMSILHIVIYLLTYTDHIQDGHSFISVLYRLGRLYIPCMRPTEQNIRMHSVYCKPYIKRDICYYDELLKYECFSFAYPHQVWRMITVSFLHINWLHLISNLSAQLIQGIPLEC
;
A
#
# COMPACT_ATOMS: atom_id res chain seq x y z
N MET A 1 -40.92 -8.50 -61.50
CA MET A 1 -40.25 -9.75 -61.11
C MET A 1 -38.89 -9.32 -60.60
N THR A 2 -38.84 -8.99 -59.31
CA THR A 2 -37.69 -8.42 -58.62
C THR A 2 -37.10 -9.52 -57.77
N ASP A 3 -35.88 -9.91 -58.11
CA ASP A 3 -35.11 -10.89 -57.36
C ASP A 3 -34.65 -10.28 -56.03
N GLU A 4 -35.10 -10.85 -54.92
CA GLU A 4 -34.59 -10.57 -53.58
C GLU A 4 -33.26 -11.32 -53.39
N GLU A 5 -32.15 -10.62 -53.57
CA GLU A 5 -30.83 -11.14 -53.23
C GLU A 5 -30.60 -10.98 -51.71
N SER A 6 -30.85 -12.08 -50.99
CA SER A 6 -30.57 -12.23 -49.56
C SER A 6 -29.08 -12.15 -49.29
N SER A 7 -28.59 -10.97 -48.90
CA SER A 7 -27.23 -10.77 -48.41
C SER A 7 -27.09 -11.35 -47.01
N SER A 8 -26.61 -12.59 -46.91
CA SER A 8 -26.26 -13.20 -45.63
C SER A 8 -25.07 -12.45 -45.00
N ILE A 9 -25.32 -11.74 -43.90
CA ILE A 9 -24.28 -11.09 -43.10
C ILE A 9 -23.51 -12.17 -42.36
N ARG A 10 -22.29 -12.46 -42.83
CA ARG A 10 -21.36 -13.38 -42.17
C ARG A 10 -20.80 -12.67 -40.93
N ILE A 11 -21.33 -13.00 -39.76
CA ILE A 11 -20.77 -12.57 -38.47
C ILE A 11 -19.50 -13.39 -38.26
N GLU A 12 -18.33 -12.80 -38.50
CA GLU A 12 -17.05 -13.40 -38.13
C GLU A 12 -17.01 -13.58 -36.60
N GLN A 13 -16.97 -14.83 -36.15
CA GLN A 13 -16.72 -15.13 -34.74
C GLN A 13 -15.35 -14.60 -34.34
N PRO A 14 -15.23 -13.85 -33.24
CA PRO A 14 -13.94 -13.35 -32.77
C PRO A 14 -13.06 -14.54 -32.41
N SER A 15 -12.05 -14.81 -33.25
CA SER A 15 -11.03 -15.80 -32.97
C SER A 15 -10.44 -15.55 -31.59
N LEU A 16 -10.46 -16.58 -30.74
CA LEU A 16 -9.91 -16.57 -29.39
C LEU A 16 -8.38 -16.45 -29.49
N LYS A 17 -7.88 -15.24 -29.72
CA LYS A 17 -6.44 -14.98 -29.77
C LYS A 17 -5.88 -15.26 -28.38
N LYS A 18 -5.04 -16.29 -28.27
CA LYS A 18 -4.26 -16.59 -27.05
C LYS A 18 -3.50 -15.33 -26.64
N CYS A 19 -3.99 -14.63 -25.63
CA CYS A 19 -3.27 -13.53 -24.98
C CYS A 19 -2.05 -14.13 -24.27
N THR A 20 -0.92 -14.21 -24.95
CA THR A 20 0.36 -14.54 -24.33
C THR A 20 0.87 -13.35 -23.53
N PHE A 21 1.62 -13.62 -22.44
CA PHE A 21 2.27 -12.62 -21.59
C PHE A 21 3.06 -11.59 -22.42
N TYR A 22 3.72 -12.04 -23.49
CA TYR A 22 4.42 -11.18 -24.45
C TYR A 22 3.50 -10.15 -25.14
N SER A 23 2.26 -10.51 -25.49
CA SER A 23 1.30 -9.58 -26.10
C SER A 23 0.83 -8.49 -25.14
N TYR A 24 0.79 -8.79 -23.84
CA TYR A 24 0.45 -7.83 -22.78
C TYR A 24 1.58 -6.81 -22.61
N PHE A 25 2.84 -7.26 -22.50
CA PHE A 25 4.00 -6.37 -22.45
C PHE A 25 4.13 -5.51 -23.70
N ARG A 26 3.90 -6.11 -24.88
CA ARG A 26 3.92 -5.35 -26.13
C ARG A 26 2.86 -4.25 -26.15
N ARG A 27 1.67 -4.47 -25.59
CA ARG A 27 0.63 -3.42 -25.50
C ARG A 27 1.06 -2.26 -24.61
N ILE A 28 1.71 -2.52 -23.48
CA ILE A 28 2.23 -1.48 -22.58
C ILE A 28 3.22 -0.57 -23.32
N PHE A 29 4.16 -1.15 -24.08
CA PHE A 29 5.12 -0.37 -24.87
C PHE A 29 4.54 0.24 -26.16
N VAL A 30 3.39 -0.24 -26.64
CA VAL A 30 2.77 0.26 -27.89
C VAL A 30 1.73 1.35 -27.64
N LEU A 31 1.22 1.48 -26.41
CA LEU A 31 0.38 2.62 -25.98
C LEU A 31 1.09 3.98 -26.17
N ASP A 32 2.42 4.00 -26.20
CA ASP A 32 3.23 5.19 -26.51
C ASP A 32 3.04 5.76 -27.93
N ASN A 33 2.40 5.03 -28.85
CA ASN A 33 2.27 5.45 -30.26
C ASN A 33 0.99 6.24 -30.57
N VAL A 34 0.20 6.68 -29.58
CA VAL A 34 -0.95 7.55 -29.84
C VAL A 34 -0.46 8.98 -30.07
N PRO A 35 -0.62 9.54 -31.29
CA PRO A 35 -0.20 10.91 -31.55
C PRO A 35 -1.01 11.89 -30.67
N ASN A 36 -0.31 12.81 -29.99
CA ASN A 36 -0.82 13.83 -29.05
C ASN A 36 -1.08 13.42 -27.60
N GLN A 37 -0.71 12.22 -27.13
CA GLN A 37 -0.67 11.95 -25.68
C GLN A 37 0.61 12.55 -25.06
N LYS A 38 0.44 13.36 -24.01
CA LYS A 38 1.57 13.81 -23.18
C LYS A 38 2.20 12.58 -22.55
N HIS A 39 3.46 12.28 -22.87
CA HIS A 39 4.19 11.20 -22.22
C HIS A 39 4.35 11.55 -20.73
N HIS A 40 3.64 10.81 -19.88
CA HIS A 40 3.83 10.88 -18.44
C HIS A 40 4.83 9.79 -18.04
N TYR A 41 5.98 10.19 -17.51
CA TYR A 41 6.94 9.25 -16.95
C TYR A 41 6.37 8.63 -15.68
N PRO A 42 6.57 7.31 -15.42
CA PRO A 42 6.04 6.62 -14.24
C PRO A 42 6.84 6.95 -12.96
N ILE A 43 7.01 8.24 -12.67
CA ILE A 43 7.88 8.74 -11.61
C ILE A 43 7.32 8.35 -10.24
N PHE A 44 6.01 8.44 -10.05
CA PHE A 44 5.37 8.11 -8.78
C PHE A 44 5.53 6.62 -8.46
N ILE A 45 5.26 5.73 -9.41
CA ILE A 45 5.40 4.29 -9.23
C ILE A 45 6.86 3.91 -8.94
N ILE A 46 7.83 4.55 -9.60
CA ILE A 46 9.26 4.35 -9.33
C ILE A 46 9.62 4.81 -7.91
N ILE A 47 9.21 6.02 -7.51
CA ILE A 47 9.47 6.56 -6.16
C ILE A 47 8.89 5.64 -5.09
N MET A 48 7.64 5.20 -5.27
CA MET A 48 7.00 4.27 -4.33
C MET A 48 7.77 2.95 -4.27
N SER A 49 8.19 2.39 -5.41
CA SER A 49 8.97 1.15 -5.43
C SER A 49 10.29 1.29 -4.66
N ILE A 50 10.99 2.41 -4.82
CA ILE A 50 12.22 2.71 -4.06
C ILE A 50 11.89 2.78 -2.55
N LEU A 51 10.79 3.44 -2.18
CA LEU A 51 10.39 3.57 -0.78
C LEU A 51 10.10 2.20 -0.14
N HIS A 52 9.41 1.30 -0.86
CA HIS A 52 9.17 -0.09 -0.41
C HIS A 52 10.49 -0.82 -0.11
N ILE A 53 11.49 -0.67 -1.00
CA ILE A 53 12.83 -1.27 -0.81
C ILE A 53 13.55 -0.67 0.39
N VAL A 54 13.58 0.66 0.50
CA VAL A 54 14.25 1.36 1.61
C VAL A 54 13.64 0.96 2.96
N ILE A 55 12.32 0.98 3.07
CA ILE A 55 11.63 0.61 4.32
C ILE A 55 11.92 -0.86 4.66
N TYR A 56 11.89 -1.76 3.68
CA TYR A 56 12.24 -3.16 3.91
C TYR A 56 13.68 -3.35 4.38
N LEU A 57 14.64 -2.63 3.80
CA LEU A 57 16.04 -2.70 4.21
C LEU A 57 16.22 -2.19 5.64
N LEU A 58 15.57 -1.08 6.00
CA LEU A 58 15.61 -0.54 7.36
C LEU A 58 15.04 -1.52 8.39
N THR A 59 13.89 -2.14 8.09
CA THR A 59 13.29 -3.15 9.00
C THR A 59 14.12 -4.42 9.07
N TYR A 60 14.77 -4.82 7.97
CA TYR A 60 15.66 -5.96 7.94
C TYR A 60 16.95 -5.71 8.74
N THR A 61 17.53 -4.51 8.66
CA THR A 61 18.70 -4.16 9.48
C THR A 61 18.35 -4.10 10.97
N ASP A 62 17.18 -3.54 11.33
CA ASP A 62 16.67 -3.53 12.71
C ASP A 62 16.51 -4.96 13.25
N HIS A 63 15.96 -5.86 12.42
CA HIS A 63 15.81 -7.28 12.73
C HIS A 63 17.16 -7.97 13.01
N ILE A 64 18.16 -7.76 12.15
CA ILE A 64 19.50 -8.35 12.34
C ILE A 64 20.16 -7.81 13.61
N GLN A 65 20.04 -6.51 13.86
CA GLN A 65 20.73 -5.85 14.96
C GLN A 65 20.15 -6.20 16.34
N ASP A 66 18.82 -6.28 16.46
CA ASP A 66 18.16 -6.55 17.74
C ASP A 66 18.06 -8.06 18.05
N GLY A 67 18.36 -8.96 17.10
CA GLY A 67 18.27 -10.41 17.28
C GLY A 67 16.85 -10.95 17.55
N HIS A 68 15.83 -10.08 17.50
CA HIS A 68 14.42 -10.46 17.59
C HIS A 68 13.98 -11.15 16.32
N SER A 69 12.96 -12.01 16.34
CA SER A 69 12.39 -12.56 15.10
C SER A 69 11.78 -11.46 14.23
N PHE A 70 11.86 -11.58 12.90
CA PHE A 70 11.30 -10.58 11.97
C PHE A 70 9.81 -10.35 12.22
N ILE A 71 9.06 -11.42 12.54
CA ILE A 71 7.63 -11.33 12.93
C ILE A 71 7.45 -10.52 14.21
N SER A 72 8.37 -10.62 15.19
CA SER A 72 8.32 -9.80 16.41
C SER A 72 8.57 -8.32 16.11
N VAL A 73 9.53 -8.00 15.23
CA VAL A 73 9.75 -6.62 14.76
C VAL A 73 8.52 -6.12 14.01
N LEU A 74 7.95 -6.93 13.12
CA LEU A 74 6.73 -6.61 12.38
C LEU A 74 5.52 -6.45 13.31
N TYR A 75 5.44 -7.21 14.40
CA TYR A 75 4.39 -7.08 15.42
C TYR A 75 4.62 -5.84 16.29
N ARG A 76 5.87 -5.52 16.65
CA ARG A 76 6.27 -4.29 17.36
C ARG A 76 5.90 -3.06 16.54
N LEU A 77 6.24 -3.07 15.25
CA LEU A 77 5.80 -2.08 14.28
C LEU A 77 4.28 -2.14 14.12
N GLY A 78 3.69 -3.33 14.04
CA GLY A 78 2.25 -3.64 14.03
C GLY A 78 1.46 -2.97 15.16
N ARG A 79 2.05 -2.90 16.36
CA ARG A 79 1.47 -2.19 17.51
C ARG A 79 1.44 -0.67 17.32
N LEU A 80 2.34 -0.11 16.51
CA LEU A 80 2.22 1.28 16.02
C LEU A 80 1.01 1.46 15.08
N TYR A 81 0.43 0.39 14.56
CA TYR A 81 -0.74 0.43 13.68
C TYR A 81 -2.05 0.05 14.36
N ILE A 82 -2.03 -0.51 15.58
CA ILE A 82 -3.24 -0.72 16.39
C ILE A 82 -3.87 0.66 16.61
N PRO A 83 -5.06 0.93 16.03
CA PRO A 83 -5.65 2.26 16.06
C PRO A 83 -5.76 2.69 17.51
N CYS A 84 -5.12 3.82 17.82
CA CYS A 84 -5.42 4.47 19.08
C CYS A 84 -6.85 4.92 18.99
N MET A 85 -7.65 4.37 19.90
CA MET A 85 -9.06 4.09 19.75
C MET A 85 -9.88 5.19 19.06
N ARG A 86 -10.95 4.72 18.39
CA ARG A 86 -12.16 5.48 18.01
C ARG A 86 -12.46 6.58 19.04
N PRO A 87 -12.98 7.76 18.64
CA PRO A 87 -13.38 8.80 19.58
C PRO A 87 -14.23 8.21 20.73
N THR A 88 -13.61 8.08 21.89
CA THR A 88 -14.22 7.60 23.14
C THR A 88 -14.91 8.74 23.86
N GLU A 89 -15.99 8.41 24.58
CA GLU A 89 -16.73 9.35 25.42
C GLU A 89 -15.81 10.05 26.45
N GLN A 90 -16.15 11.28 26.82
CA GLN A 90 -15.35 12.11 27.73
C GLN A 90 -15.15 11.49 29.12
N ASN A 91 -16.16 10.78 29.63
CA ASN A 91 -16.11 10.03 30.90
C ASN A 91 -14.94 9.02 30.94
N ILE A 92 -14.67 8.31 29.84
CA ILE A 92 -13.59 7.31 29.74
C ILE A 92 -12.24 8.02 29.60
N ARG A 93 -12.17 9.10 28.82
CA ARG A 93 -10.93 9.88 28.60
C ARG A 93 -10.42 10.54 29.88
N MET A 94 -11.33 11.00 30.73
CA MET A 94 -11.01 11.62 32.02
C MET A 94 -10.86 10.60 33.16
N HIS A 95 -10.93 9.30 32.87
CA HIS A 95 -10.65 8.29 33.88
C HIS A 95 -9.17 8.34 34.29
N SER A 96 -8.91 8.35 35.60
CA SER A 96 -7.56 8.35 36.16
C SER A 96 -6.97 6.95 36.10
N VAL A 97 -5.77 6.82 35.54
CA VAL A 97 -5.03 5.56 35.44
C VAL A 97 -3.61 5.74 35.96
N TYR A 98 -2.97 4.63 36.35
CA TYR A 98 -1.55 4.63 36.65
C TYR A 98 -0.75 4.91 35.36
N CYS A 99 0.15 5.88 35.42
CA CYS A 99 1.00 6.17 34.28
C CYS A 99 2.12 5.14 34.14
N LYS A 100 2.67 5.09 32.93
CA LYS A 100 3.93 4.37 32.71
C LYS A 100 5.11 5.16 33.29
N PRO A 101 6.21 4.48 33.69
CA PRO A 101 7.33 5.10 34.40
C PRO A 101 8.02 6.26 33.66
N TYR A 102 7.92 6.29 32.34
CA TYR A 102 8.50 7.34 31.51
C TYR A 102 7.69 8.65 31.51
N ILE A 103 6.43 8.62 31.97
CA ILE A 103 5.61 9.80 32.25
C ILE A 103 5.89 10.17 33.71
N LYS A 104 6.44 11.36 33.96
CA LYS A 104 6.91 11.80 35.30
C LYS A 104 5.79 12.04 36.35
N ARG A 105 4.71 11.25 36.31
CA ARG A 105 3.54 11.33 37.19
C ARG A 105 3.10 9.91 37.54
N ASP A 106 2.68 9.65 38.77
CA ASP A 106 2.17 8.31 39.16
C ASP A 106 0.75 8.06 38.64
N ILE A 107 -0.07 9.13 38.57
CA ILE A 107 -1.45 9.10 38.07
C ILE A 107 -1.60 10.13 36.96
N CYS A 108 -2.22 9.73 35.86
CA CYS A 108 -2.56 10.59 34.72
C CYS A 108 -3.94 10.24 34.21
N TYR A 109 -4.52 11.15 33.44
CA TYR A 109 -5.73 10.85 32.70
C TYR A 109 -5.43 9.86 31.57
N TYR A 110 -6.38 8.97 31.32
CA TYR A 110 -6.28 8.00 30.23
C TYR A 110 -5.98 8.67 28.88
N ASP A 111 -6.50 9.88 28.64
CA ASP A 111 -6.20 10.69 27.44
C ASP A 111 -4.73 11.12 27.34
N GLU A 112 -4.06 11.44 28.45
CA GLU A 112 -2.63 11.79 28.47
C GLU A 112 -1.77 10.57 28.15
N LEU A 113 -2.11 9.41 28.73
CA LEU A 113 -1.44 8.14 28.46
C LEU A 113 -1.59 7.75 26.98
N LEU A 114 -2.81 7.89 26.43
CA LEU A 114 -3.08 7.65 25.01
C LEU A 114 -2.26 8.59 24.13
N LYS A 115 -2.24 9.91 24.39
CA LYS A 115 -1.46 10.86 23.59
C LYS A 115 0.03 10.50 23.51
N TYR A 116 0.58 9.98 24.61
CA TYR A 116 1.96 9.54 24.67
C TYR A 116 2.20 8.23 23.89
N GLU A 117 1.42 7.18 24.18
CA GLU A 117 1.54 5.88 23.51
C GLU A 117 1.27 5.96 22.00
N CYS A 118 0.42 6.88 21.58
CA CYS A 118 -0.06 6.99 20.21
C CYS A 118 0.80 7.85 19.29
N PHE A 119 1.93 8.36 19.79
CA PHE A 119 2.85 9.25 19.10
C PHE A 119 2.12 10.48 18.51
N SER A 120 2.09 11.54 19.32
CA SER A 120 1.35 12.81 19.22
C SER A 120 1.18 13.50 17.85
N PHE A 121 1.91 13.16 16.79
CA PHE A 121 2.03 14.04 15.62
C PHE A 121 0.73 14.28 14.85
N ALA A 122 -0.24 13.37 14.91
CA ALA A 122 -1.62 13.68 14.49
C ALA A 122 -2.66 12.75 15.13
N TYR A 123 -2.56 12.59 16.45
CA TYR A 123 -3.68 12.12 17.26
C TYR A 123 -4.83 13.15 17.17
N PRO A 124 -6.11 12.74 17.00
CA PRO A 124 -6.62 11.37 16.89
C PRO A 124 -6.64 10.82 15.45
N HIS A 125 -6.38 11.65 14.44
CA HIS A 125 -6.52 11.32 13.02
C HIS A 125 -5.27 10.66 12.44
N GLN A 126 -5.14 9.35 12.65
CA GLN A 126 -3.95 8.58 12.27
C GLN A 126 -3.89 8.15 10.79
N VAL A 127 -4.18 9.06 9.85
CA VAL A 127 -4.33 8.76 8.41
C VAL A 127 -3.06 8.14 7.81
N TRP A 128 -1.88 8.58 8.25
CA TRP A 128 -0.61 8.02 7.76
C TRP A 128 -0.48 6.53 8.04
N ARG A 129 -1.17 5.98 9.05
CA ARG A 129 -1.17 4.53 9.34
C ARG A 129 -1.79 3.73 8.21
N MET A 130 -2.80 4.27 7.53
CA MET A 130 -3.43 3.60 6.39
C MET A 130 -2.47 3.48 5.19
N ILE A 131 -1.53 4.42 5.09
CA ILE A 131 -0.54 4.47 4.01
C ILE A 131 0.71 3.65 4.38
N THR A 132 1.14 3.75 5.63
CA THR A 132 2.43 3.18 6.06
C THR A 132 2.41 1.66 6.20
N VAL A 133 1.25 1.04 6.47
CA VAL A 133 1.10 -0.44 6.43
C VAL A 133 1.42 -1.00 5.05
N SER A 134 1.10 -0.27 3.98
CA SER A 134 1.35 -0.71 2.61
C SER A 134 2.84 -0.92 2.31
N PHE A 135 3.74 -0.30 3.09
CA PHE A 135 5.19 -0.44 2.93
C PHE A 135 5.80 -1.58 3.74
N LEU A 136 5.03 -2.26 4.60
CA LEU A 136 5.54 -3.36 5.41
C LEU A 136 5.44 -4.70 4.67
N HIS A 137 6.54 -5.46 4.67
CA HIS A 137 6.61 -6.75 4.00
C HIS A 137 7.11 -7.81 4.96
N ILE A 138 6.48 -8.99 4.95
CA ILE A 138 6.81 -10.11 5.85
C ILE A 138 8.17 -10.74 5.51
N ASN A 139 8.54 -10.77 4.23
CA ASN A 139 9.81 -11.29 3.76
C ASN A 139 10.14 -10.73 2.36
N TRP A 140 11.34 -11.02 1.87
CA TRP A 140 11.81 -10.55 0.58
C TRP A 140 10.97 -11.05 -0.61
N LEU A 141 10.40 -12.26 -0.53
CA LEU A 141 9.51 -12.80 -1.57
C LEU A 141 8.22 -11.98 -1.68
N HIS A 142 7.62 -11.61 -0.54
CA HIS A 142 6.45 -10.76 -0.49
C HIS A 142 6.75 -9.36 -1.06
N LEU A 143 7.93 -8.80 -0.75
CA LEU A 143 8.39 -7.55 -1.35
C LEU A 143 8.50 -7.66 -2.88
N ILE A 144 9.18 -8.69 -3.40
CA ILE A 144 9.37 -8.86 -4.84
C ILE A 144 8.03 -9.07 -5.55
N SER A 145 7.13 -9.87 -4.98
CA SER A 145 5.80 -10.10 -5.55
C SER A 145 5.00 -8.78 -5.66
N ASN A 146 4.99 -7.97 -4.59
CA ASN A 146 4.28 -6.69 -4.58
C ASN A 146 4.91 -5.67 -5.53
N LEU A 147 6.24 -5.55 -5.53
CA LEU A 147 6.95 -4.67 -6.47
C LEU A 147 6.72 -5.08 -7.93
N SER A 148 6.73 -6.37 -8.22
CA SER A 148 6.48 -6.87 -9.58
C SER A 148 5.06 -6.53 -10.02
N ALA A 149 4.06 -6.77 -9.16
CA ALA A 149 2.68 -6.40 -9.45
C ALA A 149 2.53 -4.88 -9.63
N GLN A 150 3.13 -4.08 -8.75
CA GLN A 150 3.10 -2.62 -8.80
C GLN A 150 3.75 -2.07 -10.08
N LEU A 151 4.88 -2.62 -10.53
CA LEU A 151 5.53 -2.18 -11.76
C LEU A 151 4.73 -2.60 -12.99
N ILE A 152 4.23 -3.84 -13.03
CA ILE A 152 3.47 -4.37 -14.18
C ILE A 152 2.12 -3.68 -14.34
N GLN A 153 1.43 -3.39 -13.22
CA GLN A 153 0.08 -2.80 -13.24
C GLN A 153 0.08 -1.29 -13.06
N GLY A 154 1.04 -0.74 -12.32
CA GLY A 154 1.08 0.68 -11.99
C GLY A 154 1.67 1.54 -13.11
N ILE A 155 2.73 1.09 -13.79
CA ILE A 155 3.33 1.85 -14.90
C ILE A 155 2.28 2.18 -15.98
N PRO A 156 1.47 1.23 -16.47
CA PRO A 156 0.45 1.52 -17.48
C PRO A 156 -0.69 2.41 -17.00
N LEU A 157 -0.86 2.59 -15.68
CA LEU A 157 -1.89 3.46 -15.10
C LEU A 157 -1.39 4.90 -14.89
N GLU A 158 -0.08 5.10 -14.78
CA GLU A 158 0.53 6.42 -14.64
C GLU A 158 0.86 7.08 -15.99
N CYS A 159 1.15 6.25 -17.01
CA CYS A 159 1.49 6.68 -18.36
C CYS A 159 0.29 7.03 -19.24
#